data_AF-A0AAD4XYQ1-F1
#
_entry.id   AF-A0AAD4XYQ1-F1
#
_cell.length_a   1.000
_cell.length_b   1.000
_cell.length_c   1.000
_cell.angle_alpha   90.00
_cell.angle_beta   90.00
_cell.angle_gamma   90.00
#
_symmetry.space_group_name_H-M   'P 1'
#
loop_
_entity.id
_entity.type
_entity.pdbx_description
1 polymer ?
#
loop_
_entity_poly.entity_id
_entity_poly.type
_entity_poly.pdbx_seq_one_letter_code
_entity_poly.pdbx_strand_id
1 'polypeptide(L)'
;MGLPNDDVVLIEKGKKPGETCVITINCPDKTGLGCDLCRIILEFGLYITKGDVSTDGRWCYIVLWVIPDSTMTDERWASLEERLLSVCPSCLASFYYIQQSSCSTPTPVYLLKFCCLDRKGLLHDVTHVLFDLELTIQRVKVMTTPDDKVMDLFFITDTLKLLHTKKRRDETYERLDAVLGDSCISCELQLAGPEYEALQNGASTLSASESEELFSCELSEMETHTHALSPALTKLKQATVKIDNSLSPGHTLFQIRCVDQKGLLYDIMRTSKDCDVQISYGRYSSSVKGYRDIDLFTVHKDGGKINDPEEQNALCSRLKVEMLHPQRVIIANRGPDTELLVANPVEASGKGRPRVFFDVTIALKLLGICIFSAEIWRHSTSDRQWEVYRFLLDDSCEFPLASSGAKNQIVDRVRRTLMGW
;
A
#
# COMPACT_ATOMS: atom_id res chain seq x y z
N MET A 1 23.27 -3.57 -27.01
CA MET A 1 22.66 -2.64 -27.97
C MET A 1 21.91 -1.60 -27.17
N GLY A 2 22.54 -0.45 -26.90
CA GLY A 2 21.90 0.66 -26.19
C GLY A 2 21.61 1.76 -27.20
N LEU A 3 20.32 2.04 -27.44
CA LEU A 3 19.95 3.34 -27.94
C LEU A 3 20.17 4.35 -26.80
N PRO A 4 20.79 5.51 -27.06
CA PRO A 4 20.88 6.58 -26.09
C PRO A 4 19.52 7.28 -26.07
N ASN A 5 18.54 6.70 -25.39
CA ASN A 5 17.43 7.50 -24.90
C ASN A 5 17.92 8.05 -23.56
N ASP A 6 18.11 9.36 -23.50
CA ASP A 6 18.54 10.09 -22.30
C ASP A 6 17.51 9.99 -21.15
N ASP A 7 16.30 9.52 -21.46
CA ASP A 7 15.21 9.39 -20.52
C ASP A 7 15.28 8.07 -19.75
N VAL A 8 15.71 8.18 -18.48
CA VAL A 8 15.76 7.08 -17.51
C VAL A 8 14.37 6.48 -17.24
N VAL A 9 13.33 7.31 -17.32
CA VAL A 9 11.92 6.93 -17.19
C VAL A 9 11.18 7.49 -18.40
N LEU A 10 10.43 6.64 -19.10
CA LEU A 10 9.61 7.01 -20.25
C LEU A 10 8.16 6.57 -19.98
N ILE A 11 7.22 7.49 -20.11
CA ILE A 11 5.78 7.22 -19.95
C ILE A 11 5.05 7.45 -21.27
N GLU A 12 4.62 6.36 -21.90
CA GLU A 12 3.79 6.39 -23.10
C GLU A 12 2.31 6.28 -22.71
N LYS A 13 1.57 7.38 -22.87
CA LYS A 13 0.13 7.42 -22.57
C LYS A 13 -0.68 6.68 -23.64
N GLY A 14 -1.70 5.94 -23.20
CA GLY A 14 -2.69 5.32 -24.10
C GLY A 14 -3.39 6.37 -24.98
N LYS A 15 -3.75 6.01 -26.21
CA LYS A 15 -4.37 6.94 -27.17
C LYS A 15 -5.85 7.16 -26.88
N LYS A 16 -6.49 6.25 -26.15
CA LYS A 16 -7.90 6.32 -25.74
C LYS A 16 -8.08 6.15 -24.24
N PRO A 17 -9.13 6.73 -23.63
CA PRO A 17 -9.48 6.47 -22.24
C PRO A 17 -9.73 4.97 -22.03
N GLY A 18 -9.07 4.38 -21.03
CA GLY A 18 -9.11 2.94 -20.73
C GLY A 18 -8.06 2.09 -21.45
N GLU A 19 -7.26 2.65 -22.36
CA GLU A 19 -6.06 1.97 -22.87
C GLU A 19 -4.94 1.97 -21.84
N THR A 20 -4.12 0.92 -21.84
CA THR A 20 -2.95 0.81 -20.96
C THR A 20 -1.89 1.82 -21.35
N CYS A 21 -1.39 2.59 -20.38
CA CYS A 21 -0.16 3.35 -20.53
C CYS A 21 1.05 2.43 -20.30
N VAL A 22 2.18 2.74 -20.92
CA VAL A 22 3.43 1.97 -20.76
C VAL A 22 4.45 2.83 -20.03
N ILE A 23 4.95 2.35 -18.91
CA ILE A 23 6.05 2.94 -18.16
C ILE A 23 7.29 2.09 -18.42
N THR A 24 8.30 2.69 -19.04
CA THR A 24 9.60 2.06 -19.28
C THR A 24 10.65 2.72 -18.41
N ILE A 25 11.45 1.93 -17.71
CA ILE A 25 12.49 2.39 -16.80
C ILE A 25 13.79 1.69 -17.17
N ASN A 26 14.83 2.47 -17.40
CA ASN A 26 16.17 2.00 -17.74
C ASN A 26 17.19 2.72 -16.87
N CYS A 27 17.63 2.08 -15.79
CA CYS A 27 18.51 2.70 -14.80
C CYS A 27 19.45 1.68 -14.16
N PRO A 28 20.51 2.12 -13.45
CA PRO A 28 21.32 1.22 -12.65
C PRO A 28 20.46 0.48 -11.62
N ASP A 29 20.81 -0.77 -11.35
CA ASP A 29 20.06 -1.60 -10.41
C ASP A 29 20.41 -1.23 -8.95
N LYS A 30 19.45 -1.41 -8.05
CA LYS A 30 19.66 -1.38 -6.61
C LYS A 30 18.70 -2.36 -5.93
N THR A 31 19.13 -2.90 -4.80
CA THR A 31 18.28 -3.78 -3.99
C THR A 31 16.95 -3.11 -3.66
N GLY A 32 15.85 -3.78 -3.99
CA GLY A 32 14.50 -3.31 -3.70
C GLY A 32 13.94 -2.26 -4.68
N LEU A 33 14.64 -1.93 -5.78
CA LEU A 33 14.16 -0.97 -6.78
C LEU A 33 12.77 -1.33 -7.32
N GLY A 34 12.56 -2.59 -7.74
CA GLY A 34 11.26 -3.04 -8.25
C GLY A 34 10.12 -2.86 -7.25
N CYS A 35 10.40 -3.08 -5.96
CA CYS A 35 9.45 -2.85 -4.88
C CYS A 35 9.12 -1.35 -4.74
N ASP A 36 10.14 -0.49 -4.69
CA ASP A 36 9.96 0.97 -4.57
C ASP A 36 9.17 1.55 -5.75
N LEU A 37 9.45 1.10 -6.98
CA LEU A 37 8.76 1.53 -8.20
C LEU A 37 7.29 1.10 -8.20
N CYS A 38 7.02 -0.18 -7.89
CA CYS A 38 5.65 -0.68 -7.81
C CYS A 38 4.85 0.05 -6.71
N ARG A 39 5.51 0.39 -5.59
CA ARG A 39 4.90 1.17 -4.51
C ARG A 39 4.49 2.56 -4.99
N ILE A 40 5.37 3.28 -5.70
CA ILE A 40 5.07 4.60 -6.27
C ILE A 40 3.86 4.50 -7.21
N ILE A 41 3.86 3.53 -8.13
CA ILE A 41 2.76 3.35 -9.09
C ILE A 41 1.42 3.14 -8.34
N LEU A 42 1.41 2.31 -7.30
CA LEU A 42 0.22 2.12 -6.46
C LEU A 42 -0.19 3.37 -5.68
N GLU A 43 0.78 4.17 -5.25
CA GLU A 43 0.57 5.42 -4.54
C GLU A 43 -0.13 6.46 -5.42
N PHE A 44 0.13 6.47 -6.73
CA PHE A 44 -0.65 7.26 -7.71
C PHE A 44 -1.98 6.63 -8.07
N GLY A 45 -2.32 5.48 -7.48
CA GLY A 45 -3.54 4.75 -7.74
C GLY A 45 -3.61 4.06 -9.10
N LEU A 46 -2.48 3.95 -9.77
CA LEU A 46 -2.36 3.20 -11.02
C LEU A 46 -2.33 1.70 -10.75
N TYR A 47 -2.87 0.94 -11.69
CA TYR A 47 -2.97 -0.51 -11.58
C TYR A 47 -2.14 -1.22 -12.64
N ILE A 48 -1.18 -2.06 -12.22
CA ILE A 48 -0.25 -2.78 -13.10
C ILE A 48 -0.94 -4.02 -13.69
N THR A 49 -1.07 -4.04 -15.01
CA THR A 49 -1.75 -5.08 -15.78
C THR A 49 -0.84 -6.04 -16.51
N LYS A 50 0.40 -5.65 -16.76
CA LYS A 50 1.44 -6.48 -17.37
C LYS A 50 2.78 -5.89 -16.96
N GLY A 51 3.82 -6.72 -16.90
CA GLY A 51 5.17 -6.25 -16.61
C GLY A 51 6.23 -7.20 -17.14
N ASP A 52 7.35 -6.64 -17.56
CA ASP A 52 8.58 -7.36 -17.87
C ASP A 52 9.71 -6.66 -17.11
N VAL A 53 10.46 -7.41 -16.30
CA VAL A 53 11.58 -6.92 -15.48
C VAL A 53 12.80 -7.74 -15.85
N SER A 54 13.92 -7.08 -16.11
CA SER A 54 15.21 -7.74 -16.36
C SER A 54 16.32 -6.95 -15.69
N THR A 55 17.25 -7.64 -15.04
CA THR A 55 18.46 -7.03 -14.48
C THR A 55 19.66 -7.96 -14.60
N ASP A 56 20.83 -7.37 -14.79
CA ASP A 56 22.13 -8.04 -14.69
C ASP A 56 22.82 -7.77 -13.33
N GLY A 57 22.10 -7.17 -12.38
CA GLY A 57 22.59 -6.75 -11.07
C GLY A 57 23.36 -5.42 -11.08
N ARG A 58 23.59 -4.81 -12.25
CA ARG A 58 24.19 -3.48 -12.40
C ARG A 58 23.26 -2.49 -13.06
N TRP A 59 22.50 -2.96 -14.03
CA TRP A 59 21.48 -2.25 -14.77
C TRP A 59 20.19 -3.04 -14.72
N CYS A 60 19.08 -2.32 -14.74
CA CYS A 60 17.77 -2.90 -14.85
C CYS A 60 17.00 -2.25 -16.01
N TYR A 61 16.16 -3.06 -16.63
CA TYR A 61 15.21 -2.66 -17.65
C TYR A 61 13.84 -3.18 -17.25
N ILE A 62 12.91 -2.26 -17.01
CA ILE A 62 11.58 -2.56 -16.49
C ILE A 62 10.55 -1.93 -17.42
N VAL A 63 9.58 -2.72 -17.87
CA VAL A 63 8.44 -2.25 -18.67
C VAL A 63 7.17 -2.65 -17.97
N LEU A 64 6.31 -1.69 -17.63
CA LEU A 64 5.06 -1.91 -16.90
C LEU A 64 3.89 -1.31 -17.68
N TRP A 65 2.85 -2.10 -17.90
CA TRP A 65 1.60 -1.63 -18.48
C TRP A 65 0.64 -1.30 -17.35
N VAL A 66 0.22 -0.05 -17.27
CA VAL A 66 -0.62 0.47 -16.19
C VAL A 66 -1.93 1.02 -16.73
N ILE A 67 -3.02 0.83 -15.99
CA ILE A 67 -4.29 1.48 -16.26
C ILE A 67 -4.41 2.69 -15.33
N PRO A 68 -4.64 3.91 -15.87
CA PRO A 68 -4.91 5.07 -15.06
C PRO A 68 -6.33 5.09 -14.51
N ASP A 69 -6.47 5.66 -13.32
CA ASP A 69 -7.76 6.07 -12.77
C ASP A 69 -8.20 7.41 -13.39
N SER A 70 -9.49 7.72 -13.34
CA SER A 70 -10.10 8.97 -13.77
C SER A 70 -9.51 10.24 -13.10
N THR A 71 -8.77 10.06 -12.01
CA THR A 71 -8.14 11.12 -11.22
C THR A 71 -6.74 11.53 -11.71
N MET A 72 -6.23 10.89 -12.79
CA MET A 72 -4.92 11.21 -13.37
C MET A 72 -4.98 12.42 -14.31
N THR A 73 -4.44 13.55 -13.86
CA THR A 73 -4.21 14.75 -14.68
C THR A 73 -2.80 14.77 -15.27
N ASP A 74 -2.54 15.65 -16.23
CA ASP A 74 -1.20 15.79 -16.83
C ASP A 74 -0.14 16.21 -15.80
N GLU A 75 -0.49 17.02 -14.81
CA GLU A 75 0.40 17.39 -13.71
C GLU A 75 0.75 16.19 -12.83
N ARG A 76 -0.21 15.29 -12.55
CA ARG A 76 0.05 14.07 -11.78
C ARG A 76 0.93 13.08 -12.54
N TRP A 77 0.81 13.03 -13.86
CA TRP A 77 1.74 12.24 -14.69
C TRP A 77 3.17 12.76 -14.61
N ALA A 78 3.36 14.09 -14.64
CA ALA A 78 4.68 14.70 -14.46
C ALA A 78 5.26 14.43 -13.06
N SER A 79 4.42 14.53 -12.02
CA SER A 79 4.83 14.18 -10.65
C SER A 79 5.20 12.70 -10.50
N LEU A 80 4.43 11.80 -11.12
CA LEU A 80 4.76 10.37 -11.16
C LEU A 80 6.13 10.12 -11.79
N GLU A 81 6.41 10.76 -12.94
CA GLU A 81 7.69 10.64 -13.62
C GLU A 81 8.85 11.12 -12.74
N GLU A 82 8.73 12.31 -12.14
CA GLU A 82 9.72 12.85 -11.20
C GLU A 82 9.95 11.90 -10.01
N ARG A 83 8.88 11.32 -9.48
CA ARG A 83 8.97 10.38 -8.36
C ARG A 83 9.62 9.06 -8.74
N LEU A 84 9.33 8.51 -9.91
CA LEU A 84 10.00 7.31 -10.41
C LEU A 84 11.48 7.58 -10.63
N LEU A 85 11.82 8.74 -11.21
CA LEU A 85 13.20 9.19 -11.38
C LEU A 85 13.94 9.35 -10.05
N SER A 86 13.29 9.90 -9.02
CA SER A 86 13.89 10.14 -7.70
C SER A 86 14.36 8.86 -6.99
N VAL A 87 13.78 7.72 -7.34
CA VAL A 87 14.13 6.40 -6.77
C VAL A 87 15.20 5.70 -7.62
N CYS A 88 15.31 6.04 -8.91
CA CYS A 88 16.32 5.49 -9.79
C CYS A 88 17.73 5.95 -9.39
N PRO A 89 18.71 5.04 -9.27
CA PRO A 89 20.10 5.44 -9.04
C PRO A 89 20.64 6.28 -10.20
N SER A 90 21.46 7.29 -9.91
CA SER A 90 22.06 8.14 -10.94
C SER A 90 23.32 7.51 -11.55
N CYS A 91 23.47 7.61 -12.87
CA CYS A 91 24.60 7.03 -13.63
C CYS A 91 25.97 7.62 -13.24
N LEU A 92 26.01 8.83 -12.66
CA LEU A 92 27.25 9.52 -12.27
C LEU A 92 27.79 9.07 -10.90
N ALA A 93 26.98 8.43 -10.06
CA ALA A 93 27.39 8.00 -8.72
C ALA A 93 28.09 6.62 -8.70
N SER A 94 28.07 5.87 -9.81
CA SER A 94 28.49 4.47 -9.86
C SER A 94 30.00 4.23 -9.76
N PHE A 95 30.84 5.27 -9.75
CA PHE A 95 32.30 5.11 -9.64
C PHE A 95 32.89 5.40 -8.25
N TYR A 96 32.14 5.95 -7.29
CA TYR A 96 32.74 6.39 -6.00
C TYR A 96 32.00 6.07 -4.70
N TYR A 97 30.84 5.41 -4.67
CA TYR A 97 30.17 5.13 -3.40
C TYR A 97 29.74 3.67 -3.21
N ILE A 98 30.71 2.87 -2.74
CA ILE A 98 30.41 1.88 -1.71
C ILE A 98 29.92 2.67 -0.48
N GLN A 99 28.73 2.34 -0.01
CA GLN A 99 28.21 2.71 1.31
C GLN A 99 27.83 4.19 1.53
N GLN A 100 26.84 4.68 0.79
CA GLN A 100 25.89 5.65 1.35
C GLN A 100 24.58 4.92 1.64
N SER A 101 24.41 4.52 2.90
CA SER A 101 23.06 4.44 3.46
C SER A 101 22.37 5.75 3.12
N SER A 102 21.25 5.68 2.40
CA SER A 102 20.42 6.86 2.15
C SER A 102 19.86 7.33 3.49
N CYS A 103 20.65 8.08 4.25
CA CYS A 103 20.20 8.86 5.38
C CYS A 103 19.41 10.03 4.79
N SER A 104 18.17 9.75 4.39
CA SER A 104 17.21 10.80 4.08
C SER A 104 17.00 11.58 5.36
N THR A 105 17.27 12.88 5.34
CA THR A 105 16.80 13.78 6.40
C THR A 105 15.31 13.49 6.65
N PRO A 106 14.89 13.30 7.91
CA PRO A 106 13.51 12.96 8.20
C PRO A 106 12.63 14.06 7.62
N THR A 107 11.71 13.68 6.72
CA THR A 107 10.74 14.61 6.17
C THR A 107 9.96 15.22 7.32
N PRO A 108 9.85 16.56 7.40
CA PRO A 108 9.12 17.20 8.48
C PRO A 108 7.68 16.72 8.49
N VAL A 109 7.21 16.34 9.67
CA VAL A 109 5.82 15.96 9.89
C VAL A 109 5.04 17.23 10.22
N TYR A 110 3.89 17.39 9.60
CA TYR A 110 2.99 18.51 9.84
C TYR A 110 1.72 17.99 10.52
N LEU A 111 1.17 18.80 11.43
CA LEU A 111 -0.10 18.57 12.06
C LEU A 111 -1.16 19.41 11.34
N LEU A 112 -2.08 18.72 10.67
CA LEU A 112 -3.32 19.30 10.17
C LEU A 112 -4.42 19.03 11.20
N LYS A 113 -4.99 20.09 11.75
CA LYS A 113 -6.10 20.06 12.68
C LYS A 113 -7.29 20.76 12.06
N PHE A 114 -8.47 20.14 12.07
CA PHE A 114 -9.69 20.87 11.74
C PHE A 114 -10.84 20.49 12.66
N CYS A 115 -11.76 21.43 12.78
CA CYS A 115 -13.04 21.28 13.45
C CYS A 115 -14.14 21.61 12.46
N CYS A 116 -15.10 20.69 12.27
CA CYS A 116 -16.25 20.93 11.39
C CYS A 116 -17.47 20.13 11.87
N LEU A 117 -18.65 20.41 11.30
CA LEU A 117 -19.84 19.59 11.55
C LEU A 117 -19.69 18.21 10.89
N ASP A 118 -20.04 17.16 11.63
CA ASP A 118 -19.92 15.79 11.12
C ASP A 118 -20.89 15.53 9.97
N ARG A 119 -20.42 14.79 8.96
CA ARG A 119 -21.27 14.29 7.88
C ARG A 119 -20.74 12.97 7.33
N LYS A 120 -21.67 12.14 6.85
CA LYS A 120 -21.35 10.86 6.18
C LYS A 120 -20.30 11.06 5.09
N GLY A 121 -19.18 10.37 5.22
CA GLY A 121 -18.09 10.37 4.24
C GLY A 121 -17.11 11.54 4.32
N LEU A 122 -17.25 12.46 5.29
CA LEU A 122 -16.34 13.59 5.50
C LEU A 122 -14.87 13.16 5.58
N LEU A 123 -14.57 12.15 6.40
CA LEU A 123 -13.21 11.64 6.58
C LEU A 123 -12.60 11.15 5.25
N HIS A 124 -13.41 10.52 4.40
CA HIS A 124 -12.97 10.10 3.08
C HIS A 124 -12.72 11.31 2.16
N ASP A 125 -13.61 12.30 2.15
CA ASP A 125 -13.46 13.49 1.29
C ASP A 125 -12.18 14.27 1.64
N VAL A 126 -11.87 14.42 2.92
CA VAL A 126 -10.61 15.01 3.38
C VAL A 126 -9.41 14.15 2.97
N THR A 127 -9.49 12.83 3.18
CA THR A 127 -8.44 11.88 2.77
C THR A 127 -8.20 11.93 1.27
N HIS A 128 -9.24 12.18 0.46
CA HIS A 128 -9.14 12.35 -0.98
C HIS A 128 -8.37 13.62 -1.35
N VAL A 129 -8.64 14.74 -0.68
CA VAL A 129 -7.87 15.98 -0.89
C VAL A 129 -6.40 15.78 -0.55
N LEU A 130 -6.11 15.14 0.59
CA LEU A 130 -4.73 14.83 0.98
C LEU A 130 -4.03 13.94 -0.05
N PHE A 131 -4.74 12.95 -0.59
CA PHE A 131 -4.25 12.08 -1.65
C PHE A 131 -3.95 12.83 -2.96
N ASP A 132 -4.86 13.69 -3.41
CA ASP A 132 -4.67 14.49 -4.62
C ASP A 132 -3.49 15.47 -4.50
N LEU A 133 -3.23 15.93 -3.27
CA LEU A 133 -2.09 16.79 -2.94
C LEU A 133 -0.81 15.98 -2.61
N GLU A 134 -0.80 14.65 -2.77
CA GLU A 134 0.34 13.79 -2.45
C GLU A 134 0.85 13.93 -1.00
N LEU A 135 -0.06 14.26 -0.09
CA LEU A 135 0.17 14.34 1.35
C LEU A 135 -0.10 12.95 1.97
N THR A 136 0.93 12.33 2.53
CA THR A 136 0.83 11.01 3.15
C THR A 136 0.43 11.15 4.61
N ILE A 137 -0.62 10.45 5.04
CA ILE A 137 -1.04 10.35 6.44
C ILE A 137 -0.14 9.34 7.14
N GLN A 138 0.65 9.79 8.11
CA GLN A 138 1.41 8.89 8.98
C GLN A 138 0.61 8.44 10.18
N ARG A 139 -0.14 9.37 10.76
CA ARG A 139 -1.03 9.11 11.89
C ARG A 139 -2.27 9.95 11.76
N VAL A 140 -3.37 9.43 12.28
CA VAL A 140 -4.62 10.16 12.37
C VAL A 140 -5.23 9.89 13.73
N LYS A 141 -5.91 10.89 14.26
CA LYS A 141 -6.81 10.75 15.39
C LYS A 141 -8.07 11.53 15.04
N VAL A 142 -9.12 10.77 14.71
CA VAL A 142 -10.46 11.30 14.42
C VAL A 142 -11.33 11.11 15.65
N MET A 143 -12.18 12.09 15.95
CA MET A 143 -13.15 11.97 17.05
C MET A 143 -14.37 12.83 16.79
N THR A 144 -15.54 12.20 16.78
CA THR A 144 -16.83 12.90 16.82
C THR A 144 -17.17 13.25 18.27
N THR A 145 -17.52 14.51 18.52
CA THR A 145 -17.95 15.02 19.82
C THR A 145 -19.47 14.90 19.97
N PRO A 146 -20.02 14.93 21.20
CA PRO A 146 -21.46 14.85 21.43
C PRO A 146 -22.29 15.99 20.80
N ASP A 147 -21.65 17.08 20.37
CA ASP A 147 -22.29 18.23 19.74
C ASP A 147 -22.36 18.10 18.20
N ASP A 148 -22.27 16.88 17.66
CA ASP A 148 -22.19 16.57 16.22
C ASP A 148 -21.06 17.29 15.48
N LYS A 149 -19.95 17.57 16.19
CA LYS A 149 -18.74 18.17 15.63
C LYS A 149 -17.63 17.14 15.57
N VAL A 150 -16.79 17.25 14.56
CA VAL A 150 -15.59 16.44 14.40
C VAL A 150 -14.38 17.26 14.80
N MET A 151 -13.46 16.65 15.55
CA MET A 151 -12.16 17.20 15.90
C MET A 151 -11.07 16.26 15.41
N ASP A 152 -10.56 16.55 14.21
CA ASP A 152 -9.60 15.66 13.56
C ASP A 152 -8.19 16.21 13.58
N LEU A 153 -7.26 15.30 13.83
CA LEU A 153 -5.83 15.54 13.90
C LEU A 153 -5.14 14.57 12.93
N PHE A 154 -4.56 15.12 11.86
CA PHE A 154 -3.78 14.37 10.88
C PHE A 154 -2.31 14.75 10.99
N PHE A 155 -1.46 13.76 11.21
CA PHE A 155 -0.02 13.90 11.08
C PHE A 155 0.37 13.49 9.66
N ILE A 156 0.71 14.48 8.85
CA ILE A 156 0.97 14.33 7.42
C ILE A 156 2.42 14.64 7.08
N THR A 157 2.92 13.96 6.05
CA THR A 157 4.17 14.31 5.39
C THR A 157 3.93 14.66 3.94
N ASP A 158 4.59 15.71 3.48
CA ASP A 158 4.53 16.13 2.10
C ASP A 158 5.59 15.42 1.25
N THR A 159 5.13 14.66 0.28
CA THR A 159 5.99 13.92 -0.64
C THR A 159 6.81 14.85 -1.54
N LEU A 160 6.24 16.00 -1.91
CA LEU A 160 6.91 17.02 -2.72
C LEU A 160 7.87 17.88 -1.89
N LYS A 161 7.82 17.78 -0.55
CA LYS A 161 8.63 18.56 0.40
C LYS A 161 8.47 20.09 0.26
N LEU A 162 7.33 20.56 -0.25
CA LEU A 162 7.02 21.97 -0.50
C LEU A 162 6.07 22.58 0.55
N LEU A 163 5.56 21.81 1.51
CA LEU A 163 4.58 22.29 2.52
C LEU A 163 5.14 23.35 3.47
N HIS A 164 6.46 23.55 3.51
CA HIS A 164 7.09 24.68 4.19
C HIS A 164 6.78 26.03 3.50
N THR A 165 6.54 26.01 2.18
CA THR A 165 6.21 27.21 1.39
C THR A 165 4.81 27.71 1.69
N LYS A 166 4.60 29.02 1.57
CA LYS A 166 3.26 29.62 1.75
C LYS A 166 2.31 29.19 0.62
N LYS A 167 2.78 29.20 -0.63
CA LYS A 167 1.99 28.81 -1.80
C LYS A 167 1.36 27.42 -1.67
N ARG A 168 2.13 26.41 -1.25
CA ARG A 168 1.63 25.04 -1.08
C ARG A 168 0.62 24.93 0.06
N ARG A 169 0.81 25.67 1.14
CA ARG A 169 -0.14 25.73 2.26
C ARG A 169 -1.44 26.40 1.86
N ASP A 170 -1.37 27.53 1.16
CA ASP A 170 -2.55 28.26 0.67
C ASP A 170 -3.37 27.38 -0.28
N GLU A 171 -2.73 26.67 -1.22
CA GLU A 171 -3.39 25.69 -2.10
C GLU A 171 -4.04 24.54 -1.31
N THR A 172 -3.35 24.04 -0.28
CA THR A 172 -3.88 22.97 0.59
C THR A 172 -5.13 23.45 1.33
N TYR A 173 -5.11 24.67 1.88
CA TYR A 173 -6.27 25.26 2.53
C TYR A 173 -7.44 25.47 1.56
N GLU A 174 -7.20 26.00 0.37
CA GLU A 174 -8.25 26.22 -0.63
C GLU A 174 -8.95 24.89 -1.02
N ARG A 175 -8.17 23.82 -1.21
CA ARG A 175 -8.72 22.49 -1.52
C ARG A 175 -9.49 21.87 -0.35
N LEU A 176 -9.02 22.07 0.88
CA LEU A 176 -9.72 21.60 2.07
C LEU A 176 -11.00 22.41 2.31
N ASP A 177 -10.95 23.72 2.13
CA ASP A 177 -12.10 24.62 2.25
C ASP A 177 -13.20 24.26 1.25
N ALA A 178 -12.85 23.88 0.02
CA ALA A 178 -13.81 23.40 -0.97
C ALA A 178 -14.56 22.12 -0.53
N VAL A 179 -14.00 21.31 0.37
CA VAL A 179 -14.61 20.06 0.88
C VAL A 179 -15.30 20.25 2.23
N LEU A 180 -14.71 21.05 3.11
CA LEU A 180 -15.25 21.35 4.44
C LEU A 180 -16.39 22.37 4.35
N GLY A 181 -16.30 23.32 3.42
CA GLY A 181 -17.29 24.35 3.12
C GLY A 181 -17.70 25.16 4.35
N ASP A 182 -18.96 25.63 4.34
CA ASP A 182 -19.56 26.41 5.43
C ASP A 182 -19.66 25.65 6.77
N SER A 183 -19.40 24.33 6.76
CA SER A 183 -19.40 23.50 7.96
C SER A 183 -18.08 23.57 8.74
N CYS A 184 -17.04 24.21 8.19
CA CYS A 184 -15.74 24.38 8.83
C CYS A 184 -15.78 25.44 9.93
N ILE A 185 -15.36 25.07 11.15
CA ILE A 185 -15.23 25.97 12.30
C ILE A 185 -13.78 26.46 12.40
N SER A 186 -12.81 25.57 12.21
CA SER A 186 -11.39 25.92 12.16
C SER A 186 -10.60 24.91 11.35
N CYS A 187 -9.55 25.37 10.67
CA CYS A 187 -8.59 24.52 9.98
C CYS A 187 -7.19 25.13 10.16
N GLU A 188 -6.27 24.37 10.75
CA GLU A 188 -4.93 24.79 11.12
C GLU A 188 -3.92 23.76 10.62
N LEU A 189 -2.89 24.23 9.91
CA LEU A 189 -1.76 23.43 9.44
C LEU A 189 -0.46 24.00 10.02
N GLN A 190 0.18 23.20 10.86
CA GLN A 190 1.38 23.60 11.61
C GLN A 190 2.46 22.50 11.52
N LEU A 191 3.69 22.83 11.86
CA LEU A 191 4.73 21.79 12.03
C LEU A 191 4.40 20.99 13.29
N ALA A 192 4.49 19.65 13.21
CA ALA A 192 4.20 18.80 14.36
C ALA A 192 5.20 19.08 15.49
N GLY A 193 4.71 19.31 16.70
CA GLY A 193 5.50 19.51 17.90
C GLY A 193 5.89 18.19 18.58
N PRO A 194 6.46 18.25 19.80
CA PRO A 194 6.91 17.08 20.56
C PRO A 194 5.77 16.09 20.90
N GLU A 195 4.51 16.50 20.78
CA GLU A 195 3.35 15.63 20.90
C GLU A 195 3.35 14.46 19.90
N TYR A 196 3.99 14.62 18.73
CA TYR A 196 4.13 13.54 17.75
C TYR A 196 5.05 12.42 18.27
N GLU A 197 6.15 12.77 18.95
CA GLU A 197 7.08 11.81 19.55
C GLU A 197 6.44 11.08 20.74
N ALA A 198 5.70 11.80 21.58
CA ALA A 198 4.95 11.20 22.69
C ALA A 198 3.91 10.17 22.20
N LEU A 199 3.25 10.45 21.07
CA LEU A 199 2.32 9.52 20.45
C LEU A 199 3.02 8.26 19.93
N GLN A 200 4.30 8.28 19.53
CA GLN A 200 5.02 7.06 19.07
C GLN A 200 5.07 5.98 20.16
N ASN A 201 5.07 6.41 21.42
CA ASN A 201 5.13 5.52 22.58
C ASN A 201 3.74 5.15 23.14
N GLY A 202 2.71 5.95 22.86
CA GLY A 202 1.32 5.68 23.24
C GLY A 202 0.60 4.83 22.19
N ALA A 203 0.97 3.56 22.04
CA ALA A 203 0.23 2.63 21.18
C ALA A 203 -1.05 2.16 21.87
N SER A 204 -2.18 2.15 21.16
CA SER A 204 -3.37 1.47 21.66
C SER A 204 -3.09 -0.04 21.73
N THR A 205 -3.40 -0.64 22.88
CA THR A 205 -3.12 -2.07 23.12
C THR A 205 -4.12 -2.93 22.36
N LEU A 206 -3.61 -3.89 21.61
CA LEU A 206 -4.39 -4.97 21.01
C LEU A 206 -4.58 -6.07 22.06
N SER A 207 -5.76 -6.70 22.08
CA SER A 207 -5.96 -7.92 22.87
C SER A 207 -5.11 -9.08 22.30
N ALA A 208 -4.88 -10.11 23.12
CA ALA A 208 -4.12 -11.28 22.70
C ALA A 208 -4.78 -11.99 21.50
N SER A 209 -6.11 -12.09 21.49
CA SER A 209 -6.88 -12.71 20.38
C SER A 209 -6.78 -11.90 19.09
N GLU A 210 -6.90 -10.58 19.15
CA GLU A 210 -6.75 -9.72 17.96
C GLU A 210 -5.33 -9.80 17.39
N SER A 211 -4.32 -9.89 18.26
CA SER A 211 -2.92 -9.99 17.84
C SER A 211 -2.63 -11.35 17.19
N GLU A 212 -3.18 -12.44 17.72
CA GLU A 212 -3.04 -13.77 17.13
C GLU A 212 -3.73 -13.86 15.76
N GLU A 213 -4.94 -13.32 15.62
CA GLU A 213 -5.66 -13.31 14.34
C GLU A 213 -5.02 -12.35 13.32
N LEU A 214 -4.59 -11.16 13.75
CA LEU A 214 -3.96 -10.18 12.86
C LEU A 214 -2.53 -10.52 12.47
N PHE A 215 -1.76 -11.27 13.26
CA PHE A 215 -0.32 -11.44 13.02
C PHE A 215 0.14 -12.89 12.84
N SER A 216 -0.75 -13.88 12.98
CA SER A 216 -0.43 -15.28 12.67
C SER A 216 0.02 -15.45 11.20
N CYS A 217 1.17 -16.08 10.99
CA CYS A 217 1.71 -16.33 9.65
C CYS A 217 1.34 -17.72 9.10
N GLU A 218 0.59 -18.50 9.87
CA GLU A 218 0.22 -19.85 9.50
C GLU A 218 -1.02 -19.84 8.62
N LEU A 219 -0.92 -20.45 7.43
CA LEU A 219 -2.08 -20.89 6.66
C LEU A 219 -2.73 -22.05 7.40
N SER A 220 -3.37 -21.78 8.53
CA SER A 220 -4.04 -22.82 9.28
C SER A 220 -5.22 -23.35 8.45
N GLU A 221 -5.31 -24.67 8.33
CA GLU A 221 -6.52 -25.34 7.81
C GLU A 221 -7.79 -24.96 8.61
N MET A 222 -7.62 -24.40 9.81
CA MET A 222 -8.66 -23.86 10.69
C MET A 222 -9.13 -22.43 10.39
N GLU A 223 -8.69 -21.76 9.31
CA GLU A 223 -9.40 -20.58 8.77
C GLU A 223 -10.82 -20.93 8.22
N THR A 224 -11.33 -22.11 8.57
CA THR A 224 -12.67 -22.61 8.31
C THR A 224 -13.72 -22.02 9.26
N HIS A 225 -13.35 -21.31 10.35
CA HIS A 225 -14.29 -21.12 11.47
C HIS A 225 -14.73 -19.71 11.88
N THR A 226 -14.17 -18.59 11.41
CA THR A 226 -14.59 -17.27 11.99
C THR A 226 -15.34 -16.32 11.06
N HIS A 227 -15.18 -16.35 9.74
CA HIS A 227 -15.95 -15.46 8.85
C HIS A 227 -16.34 -16.21 7.57
N ALA A 228 -17.65 -16.30 7.31
CA ALA A 228 -18.20 -17.06 6.19
C ALA A 228 -17.43 -16.78 4.89
N LEU A 229 -16.74 -17.79 4.37
CA LEU A 229 -15.87 -17.71 3.21
C LEU A 229 -16.65 -17.11 2.02
N SER A 230 -16.35 -15.88 1.63
CA SER A 230 -16.90 -15.36 0.39
C SER A 230 -16.32 -16.18 -0.78
N PRO A 231 -17.08 -16.42 -1.88
CA PRO A 231 -16.60 -17.20 -3.03
C PRO A 231 -15.24 -16.74 -3.58
N ALA A 232 -14.90 -15.46 -3.37
CA ALA A 232 -13.63 -14.87 -3.75
C ALA A 232 -12.44 -15.43 -2.94
N LEU A 233 -12.62 -15.75 -1.65
CA LEU A 233 -11.57 -16.32 -0.82
C LEU A 233 -11.28 -17.78 -1.20
N THR A 234 -12.31 -18.53 -1.59
CA THR A 234 -12.13 -19.89 -2.14
C THR A 234 -11.33 -19.86 -3.45
N LYS A 235 -11.53 -18.83 -4.27
CA LYS A 235 -10.76 -18.59 -5.50
C LYS A 235 -9.30 -18.26 -5.19
N LEU A 236 -9.03 -17.44 -4.16
CA LEU A 236 -7.66 -17.09 -3.74
C LEU A 236 -6.85 -18.28 -3.24
N LYS A 237 -7.48 -19.21 -2.51
CA LYS A 237 -6.83 -20.44 -2.02
C LYS A 237 -6.28 -21.33 -3.15
N GLN A 238 -6.66 -21.09 -4.40
CA GLN A 238 -6.15 -21.80 -5.57
C GLN A 238 -4.81 -21.25 -6.09
N ALA A 239 -4.17 -20.31 -5.39
CA ALA A 239 -2.86 -19.83 -5.77
C ALA A 239 -1.83 -20.97 -5.76
N THR A 240 -1.16 -21.18 -6.90
CA THR A 240 -0.13 -22.20 -7.06
C THR A 240 1.22 -21.55 -7.29
N VAL A 241 2.26 -22.08 -6.65
CA VAL A 241 3.64 -21.67 -6.87
C VAL A 241 4.40 -22.95 -7.19
N LYS A 242 4.93 -23.06 -8.41
CA LYS A 242 5.77 -24.17 -8.86
C LYS A 242 7.22 -23.70 -8.92
N ILE A 243 8.13 -24.59 -8.60
CA ILE A 243 9.57 -24.31 -8.56
C ILE A 243 10.25 -25.17 -9.61
N ASP A 244 11.13 -24.55 -10.39
CA ASP A 244 11.92 -25.24 -11.42
C ASP A 244 13.38 -24.77 -11.39
N ASN A 245 14.28 -25.69 -11.04
CA ASN A 245 15.73 -25.48 -11.05
C ASN A 245 16.42 -26.05 -12.31
N SER A 246 15.67 -26.58 -13.28
CA SER A 246 16.21 -27.24 -14.48
C SER A 246 16.40 -26.29 -15.67
N LEU A 247 15.56 -25.26 -15.81
CA LEU A 247 15.52 -24.37 -16.98
C LEU A 247 16.70 -23.40 -17.10
N SER A 248 17.41 -23.13 -16.01
CA SER A 248 18.55 -22.22 -16.00
C SER A 248 19.67 -22.86 -15.18
N PRO A 249 20.96 -22.72 -15.55
CA PRO A 249 22.07 -23.21 -14.73
C PRO A 249 22.33 -22.34 -13.49
N GLY A 250 21.90 -21.07 -13.49
CA GLY A 250 22.19 -20.09 -12.43
C GLY A 250 20.99 -19.58 -11.63
N HIS A 251 19.75 -19.86 -12.06
CA HIS A 251 18.54 -19.29 -11.46
C HIS A 251 17.56 -20.37 -11.02
N THR A 252 16.80 -20.07 -9.97
CA THR A 252 15.60 -20.81 -9.57
C THR A 252 14.39 -20.11 -10.17
N LEU A 253 13.55 -20.84 -10.91
CA LEU A 253 12.31 -20.31 -11.47
C LEU A 253 11.15 -20.56 -10.51
N PHE A 254 10.45 -19.50 -10.14
CA PHE A 254 9.14 -19.57 -9.48
C PHE A 254 8.04 -19.22 -10.48
N GLN A 255 7.18 -20.18 -10.78
CA GLN A 255 6.01 -20.01 -11.61
C GLN A 255 4.78 -19.88 -10.72
N ILE A 256 4.25 -18.67 -10.64
CA ILE A 256 3.15 -18.31 -9.77
C ILE A 256 1.90 -18.17 -10.62
N ARG A 257 0.81 -18.81 -10.20
CA ARG A 257 -0.52 -18.58 -10.75
C ARG A 257 -1.47 -18.23 -9.62
N CYS A 258 -2.07 -17.04 -9.68
CA CYS A 258 -2.94 -16.53 -8.62
C CYS A 258 -4.09 -15.69 -9.18
N VAL A 259 -5.03 -15.34 -8.30
CA VAL A 259 -6.12 -14.42 -8.65
C VAL A 259 -5.53 -13.03 -8.84
N ASP A 260 -6.05 -12.34 -9.83
CA ASP A 260 -5.67 -10.98 -10.11
C ASP A 260 -6.17 -10.00 -9.03
N GLN A 261 -5.29 -9.14 -8.49
CA GLN A 261 -5.64 -8.14 -7.48
C GLN A 261 -4.75 -6.90 -7.56
N LYS A 262 -5.28 -5.78 -7.08
CA LYS A 262 -4.54 -4.52 -6.88
C LYS A 262 -3.31 -4.78 -6.02
N GLY A 263 -2.18 -4.25 -6.47
CA GLY A 263 -0.91 -4.33 -5.74
C GLY A 263 -0.18 -5.66 -5.78
N LEU A 264 -0.67 -6.66 -6.52
CA LEU A 264 -0.04 -7.98 -6.56
C LEU A 264 1.47 -7.97 -6.87
N LEU A 265 1.89 -7.22 -7.89
CA LEU A 265 3.32 -7.15 -8.24
C LEU A 265 4.16 -6.48 -7.13
N TYR A 266 3.61 -5.46 -6.47
CA TYR A 266 4.25 -4.86 -5.30
C TYR A 266 4.38 -5.86 -4.15
N ASP A 267 3.29 -6.58 -3.84
CA ASP A 267 3.27 -7.54 -2.74
C ASP A 267 4.33 -8.64 -2.96
N ILE A 268 4.47 -9.13 -4.20
CA ILE A 268 5.49 -10.11 -4.61
C ILE A 268 6.91 -9.52 -4.51
N MET A 269 7.14 -8.34 -5.09
CA MET A 269 8.46 -7.69 -5.10
C MET A 269 8.94 -7.36 -3.67
N ARG A 270 8.02 -6.92 -2.80
CA ARG A 270 8.27 -6.75 -1.37
C ARG A 270 8.63 -8.08 -0.71
N THR A 271 7.84 -9.13 -0.91
CA THR A 271 8.13 -10.43 -0.29
C THR A 271 9.49 -10.96 -0.71
N SER A 272 9.85 -10.84 -2.00
CA SER A 272 11.19 -11.19 -2.48
C SER A 272 12.27 -10.34 -1.81
N LYS A 273 12.06 -9.03 -1.68
CA LYS A 273 12.97 -8.11 -0.97
C LYS A 273 13.14 -8.46 0.51
N ASP A 274 12.06 -8.74 1.23
CA ASP A 274 12.08 -9.08 2.67
C ASP A 274 12.71 -10.46 2.93
N CYS A 275 12.66 -11.38 1.97
CA CYS A 275 13.37 -12.66 2.01
C CYS A 275 14.79 -12.58 1.43
N ASP A 276 15.25 -11.37 1.05
CA ASP A 276 16.54 -11.12 0.40
C ASP A 276 16.81 -11.97 -0.84
N VAL A 277 15.77 -12.22 -1.62
CA VAL A 277 15.83 -12.94 -2.90
C VAL A 277 15.85 -11.92 -4.04
N GLN A 278 16.89 -11.97 -4.87
CA GLN A 278 17.00 -11.06 -6.02
C GLN A 278 16.28 -11.66 -7.23
N ILE A 279 15.43 -10.86 -7.88
CA ILE A 279 14.75 -11.23 -9.13
C ILE A 279 15.60 -10.73 -10.29
N SER A 280 16.18 -11.64 -11.07
CA SER A 280 16.99 -11.30 -12.25
C SER A 280 16.13 -11.10 -13.50
N TYR A 281 15.08 -11.91 -13.65
CA TYR A 281 14.09 -11.75 -14.70
C TYR A 281 12.69 -12.02 -14.15
N GLY A 282 11.73 -11.18 -14.48
CA GLY A 282 10.34 -11.31 -14.07
C GLY A 282 9.42 -11.06 -15.26
N ARG A 283 8.48 -11.98 -15.51
CA ARG A 283 7.39 -11.78 -16.47
C ARG A 283 6.06 -11.83 -15.74
N TYR A 284 5.34 -10.72 -15.79
CA TYR A 284 4.01 -10.54 -15.21
C TYR A 284 2.99 -10.48 -16.34
N SER A 285 2.25 -11.58 -16.54
CA SER A 285 1.32 -11.71 -17.66
C SER A 285 0.01 -10.93 -17.45
N SER A 286 -0.66 -10.63 -18.56
CA SER A 286 -2.00 -10.07 -18.55
C SER A 286 -3.03 -11.04 -17.97
N SER A 287 -4.03 -10.50 -17.29
CA SER A 287 -5.07 -11.29 -16.63
C SER A 287 -5.92 -12.06 -17.63
N VAL A 288 -6.05 -13.37 -17.44
CA VAL A 288 -6.92 -14.25 -18.24
C VAL A 288 -7.97 -14.84 -17.31
N LYS A 289 -9.25 -14.49 -17.52
CA LYS A 289 -10.38 -14.92 -16.67
C LYS A 289 -10.18 -14.58 -15.17
N GLY A 290 -9.50 -13.47 -14.88
CA GLY A 290 -9.23 -12.99 -13.52
C GLY A 290 -8.15 -13.79 -12.78
N TYR A 291 -7.30 -14.50 -13.50
CA TYR A 291 -6.06 -15.12 -12.99
C TYR A 291 -4.86 -14.56 -13.74
N ARG A 292 -3.71 -14.56 -13.07
CA ARG A 292 -2.43 -14.17 -13.65
C ARG A 292 -1.40 -15.26 -13.48
N ASP A 293 -0.57 -15.40 -14.51
CA ASP A 293 0.65 -16.19 -14.48
C ASP A 293 1.85 -15.25 -14.36
N ILE A 294 2.78 -15.58 -13.46
CA ILE A 294 3.96 -14.78 -13.16
C ILE A 294 5.16 -15.72 -13.11
N ASP A 295 6.17 -15.45 -13.93
CA ASP A 295 7.42 -16.21 -13.95
C ASP A 295 8.52 -15.34 -13.34
N LEU A 296 9.16 -15.81 -12.27
CA LEU A 296 10.27 -15.12 -11.59
C LEU A 296 11.53 -15.98 -11.60
N PHE A 297 12.56 -15.53 -12.28
CA PHE A 297 13.91 -16.10 -12.20
C PHE A 297 14.65 -15.38 -11.09
N THR A 298 14.92 -16.14 -10.02
CA THR A 298 15.51 -15.62 -8.80
C THR A 298 16.89 -16.19 -8.55
N VAL A 299 17.74 -15.40 -7.91
CA VAL A 299 19.03 -15.82 -7.36
C VAL A 299 19.04 -15.62 -5.86
N HIS A 300 19.72 -16.52 -5.16
CA HIS A 300 20.01 -16.40 -3.73
C HIS A 300 20.99 -15.24 -3.48
N LYS A 301 21.10 -14.78 -2.23
CA LYS A 301 22.07 -13.75 -1.79
C LYS A 301 23.51 -14.02 -2.25
N ASP A 302 23.88 -15.30 -2.33
CA ASP A 302 25.23 -15.74 -2.72
C ASP A 302 25.45 -15.73 -4.26
N GLY A 303 24.47 -15.27 -5.04
CA GLY A 303 24.53 -15.20 -6.50
C GLY A 303 24.27 -16.54 -7.22
N GLY A 304 23.91 -17.58 -6.47
CA GLY A 304 23.57 -18.91 -6.99
C GLY A 304 22.07 -19.20 -6.97
N LYS A 305 21.70 -20.44 -7.33
CA LYS A 305 20.32 -20.94 -7.16
C LYS A 305 19.98 -21.11 -5.69
N ILE A 306 18.69 -21.03 -5.39
CA ILE A 306 18.16 -21.53 -4.13
C ILE A 306 18.10 -23.05 -4.28
N ASN A 307 19.04 -23.78 -3.68
CA ASN A 307 19.10 -25.24 -3.77
C ASN A 307 18.48 -25.93 -2.55
N ASP A 308 18.42 -25.23 -1.42
CA ASP A 308 17.82 -25.75 -0.20
C ASP A 308 16.29 -25.86 -0.35
N PRO A 309 15.71 -27.07 -0.25
CA PRO A 309 14.26 -27.25 -0.29
C PRO A 309 13.53 -26.52 0.84
N GLU A 310 14.15 -26.32 2.00
CA GLU A 310 13.52 -25.61 3.12
C GLU A 310 13.36 -24.12 2.80
N GLU A 311 14.42 -23.45 2.33
CA GLU A 311 14.36 -22.07 1.84
C GLU A 311 13.35 -21.89 0.70
N GLN A 312 13.35 -22.81 -0.26
CA GLN A 312 12.39 -22.82 -1.37
C GLN A 312 10.93 -22.90 -0.88
N ASN A 313 10.65 -23.82 0.05
CA ASN A 313 9.33 -24.01 0.62
C ASN A 313 8.91 -22.84 1.51
N ALA A 314 9.85 -22.25 2.25
CA ALA A 314 9.60 -21.06 3.06
C ALA A 314 9.20 -19.86 2.19
N LEU A 315 9.93 -19.58 1.10
CA LEU A 315 9.58 -18.51 0.17
C LEU A 315 8.24 -18.78 -0.52
N CYS A 316 8.01 -20.01 -0.98
CA CYS A 316 6.75 -20.43 -1.59
C CYS A 316 5.55 -20.22 -0.64
N SER A 317 5.70 -20.63 0.62
CA SER A 317 4.67 -20.47 1.65
C SER A 317 4.43 -19.00 1.95
N ARG A 318 5.50 -18.19 2.05
CA ARG A 318 5.38 -16.76 2.28
C ARG A 318 4.66 -16.06 1.13
N LEU A 319 5.04 -16.32 -0.12
CA LEU A 319 4.37 -15.76 -1.30
C LEU A 319 2.87 -16.13 -1.31
N LYS A 320 2.51 -17.37 -0.97
CA LYS A 320 1.10 -17.80 -0.90
C LYS A 320 0.31 -17.02 0.16
N VAL A 321 0.88 -16.85 1.36
CA VAL A 321 0.24 -16.06 2.44
C VAL A 321 0.02 -14.61 1.99
N GLU A 322 1.04 -13.99 1.41
CA GLU A 322 0.99 -12.57 1.01
C GLU A 322 0.05 -12.35 -0.18
N MET A 323 -0.09 -13.31 -1.09
CA MET A 323 -1.10 -13.24 -2.15
C MET A 323 -2.53 -13.45 -1.62
N LEU A 324 -2.70 -14.32 -0.61
CA LEU A 324 -4.00 -14.61 -0.01
C LEU A 324 -4.50 -13.44 0.86
N HIS A 325 -3.61 -12.90 1.70
CA HIS A 325 -3.93 -11.86 2.69
C HIS A 325 -2.87 -10.74 2.69
N PRO A 326 -2.73 -9.95 1.60
CA PRO A 326 -1.75 -8.86 1.51
C PRO A 326 -2.01 -7.75 2.54
N GLN A 327 -3.27 -7.55 2.91
CA GLN A 327 -3.70 -6.83 4.11
C GLN A 327 -4.65 -7.74 4.89
N ARG A 328 -4.57 -7.67 6.21
CA ARG A 328 -5.42 -8.48 7.10
C ARG A 328 -6.50 -7.59 7.66
N VAL A 329 -7.74 -8.06 7.58
CA VAL A 329 -8.94 -7.30 7.96
C VAL A 329 -9.73 -8.13 8.92
N ILE A 330 -9.92 -7.63 10.14
CA ILE A 330 -10.76 -8.24 11.17
C ILE A 330 -11.76 -7.21 11.68
N ILE A 331 -12.87 -7.71 12.21
CA ILE A 331 -13.87 -6.88 12.88
C ILE A 331 -14.13 -7.49 14.26
N ALA A 332 -13.92 -6.69 15.30
CA ALA A 332 -14.02 -7.11 16.68
C ALA A 332 -15.01 -6.25 17.44
N ASN A 333 -15.53 -6.78 18.54
CA ASN A 333 -16.34 -6.02 19.47
C ASN A 333 -15.52 -5.68 20.71
N ARG A 334 -15.56 -4.42 21.11
CA ARG A 334 -14.97 -3.95 22.37
C ARG A 334 -16.08 -3.44 23.28
N GLY A 335 -16.75 -4.37 23.96
CA GLY A 335 -17.96 -4.04 24.71
C GLY A 335 -19.14 -3.77 23.76
N PRO A 336 -19.83 -2.61 23.85
CA PRO A 336 -20.90 -2.26 22.91
C PRO A 336 -20.38 -1.83 21.54
N ASP A 337 -19.10 -1.45 21.47
CA ASP A 337 -18.51 -0.81 20.31
C ASP A 337 -18.01 -1.82 19.28
N THR A 338 -18.17 -1.50 18.00
CA THR A 338 -17.66 -2.30 16.88
C THR A 338 -16.41 -1.64 16.29
N GLU A 339 -15.29 -2.37 16.30
CA GLU A 339 -14.00 -1.91 15.78
C GLU A 339 -13.61 -2.71 14.53
N LEU A 340 -13.28 -2.01 13.44
CA LEU A 340 -12.62 -2.57 12.27
C LEU A 340 -11.12 -2.36 12.40
N LEU A 341 -10.35 -3.44 12.29
CA LEU A 341 -8.89 -3.42 12.30
C LEU A 341 -8.36 -3.89 10.94
N VAL A 342 -7.45 -3.10 10.38
CA VAL A 342 -6.71 -3.47 9.17
C VAL A 342 -5.22 -3.46 9.49
N ALA A 343 -4.53 -4.57 9.26
CA ALA A 343 -3.09 -4.66 9.40
C ALA A 343 -2.42 -4.71 8.02
N ASN A 344 -1.48 -3.79 7.81
CA ASN A 344 -0.69 -3.63 6.60
C ASN A 344 0.77 -3.99 6.91
N PRO A 345 1.35 -5.00 6.24
CA PRO A 345 2.76 -5.32 6.43
C PRO A 345 3.65 -4.15 6.01
N VAL A 346 4.68 -3.88 6.80
CA VAL A 346 5.67 -2.83 6.53
C VAL A 346 6.94 -3.47 5.99
N GLU A 347 7.45 -2.95 4.87
CA GLU A 347 8.75 -3.34 4.31
C GLU A 347 9.90 -3.06 5.27
N ALA A 348 11.05 -3.69 5.04
CA ALA A 348 12.31 -3.32 5.71
C ALA A 348 12.68 -1.82 5.58
N SER A 349 12.15 -1.12 4.57
CA SER A 349 12.33 0.33 4.37
C SER A 349 11.49 1.20 5.31
N GLY A 350 10.66 0.60 6.15
CA GLY A 350 9.75 1.29 7.07
C GLY A 350 8.50 1.87 6.39
N LYS A 351 8.14 1.36 5.21
CA LYS A 351 6.96 1.78 4.42
C LYS A 351 6.03 0.61 4.19
N GLY A 352 4.74 0.77 4.46
CA GLY A 352 3.71 -0.21 4.10
C GLY A 352 3.14 0.00 2.70
N ARG A 353 2.18 -0.86 2.33
CA ARG A 353 1.39 -0.66 1.11
C ARG A 353 0.67 0.70 1.17
N PRO A 354 0.76 1.55 0.11
CA PRO A 354 0.11 2.84 0.12
C PRO A 354 -1.43 2.71 0.01
N ARG A 355 -2.13 3.82 0.27
CA ARG A 355 -3.58 3.99 0.10
C ARG A 355 -4.49 3.14 0.99
N VAL A 356 -3.98 2.40 1.98
CA VAL A 356 -4.84 1.58 2.87
C VAL A 356 -5.91 2.43 3.57
N PHE A 357 -5.54 3.55 4.19
CA PHE A 357 -6.53 4.44 4.84
C PHE A 357 -7.55 5.01 3.84
N PHE A 358 -7.11 5.40 2.65
CA PHE A 358 -7.98 5.88 1.58
C PHE A 358 -8.99 4.80 1.14
N ASP A 359 -8.51 3.58 0.88
CA ASP A 359 -9.32 2.46 0.40
C ASP A 359 -10.32 1.97 1.47
N VAL A 360 -9.96 2.02 2.75
CA VAL A 360 -10.88 1.68 3.85
C VAL A 360 -11.96 2.76 4.02
N THR A 361 -11.57 4.04 4.01
CA THR A 361 -12.54 5.15 4.19
C THR A 361 -13.55 5.23 3.04
N ILE A 362 -13.13 4.98 1.78
CA ILE A 362 -14.09 4.89 0.66
C ILE A 362 -15.00 3.67 0.81
N ALA A 363 -14.47 2.51 1.23
CA ALA A 363 -15.29 1.31 1.42
C ALA A 363 -16.40 1.54 2.45
N LEU A 364 -16.07 2.16 3.59
CA LEU A 364 -17.02 2.50 4.65
C LEU A 364 -18.01 3.58 4.21
N LYS A 365 -17.55 4.62 3.48
CA LYS A 365 -18.42 5.62 2.86
C LYS A 365 -19.45 4.99 1.92
N LEU A 366 -19.04 4.04 1.08
CA LEU A 366 -19.94 3.34 0.14
C LEU A 366 -20.93 2.40 0.84
N LEU A 367 -20.63 1.95 2.05
CA LEU A 367 -21.57 1.21 2.90
C LEU A 367 -22.50 2.14 3.70
N GLY A 368 -22.26 3.46 3.67
CA GLY A 368 -23.01 4.42 4.47
C GLY A 368 -22.66 4.40 5.97
N ILE A 369 -21.52 3.79 6.34
CA ILE A 369 -21.09 3.65 7.74
C ILE A 369 -20.26 4.87 8.13
N CYS A 370 -20.63 5.49 9.26
CA CYS A 370 -19.86 6.57 9.87
C CYS A 370 -18.69 6.02 10.68
N ILE A 371 -17.58 6.76 10.67
CA ILE A 371 -16.39 6.45 11.44
C ILE A 371 -16.37 7.41 12.61
N PHE A 372 -16.65 6.90 13.81
CA PHE A 372 -16.65 7.71 15.04
C PHE A 372 -15.24 8.09 15.48
N SER A 373 -14.29 7.16 15.32
CA SER A 373 -12.88 7.41 15.58
C SER A 373 -11.99 6.55 14.68
N ALA A 374 -10.82 7.05 14.34
CA ALA A 374 -9.81 6.32 13.59
C ALA A 374 -8.42 6.61 14.15
N GLU A 375 -7.58 5.56 14.20
CA GLU A 375 -6.20 5.62 14.66
C GLU A 375 -5.27 4.83 13.74
N ILE A 376 -4.07 5.34 13.53
CA ILE A 376 -2.97 4.64 12.84
C ILE A 376 -1.75 4.58 13.74
N TRP A 377 -1.18 3.39 13.91
CA TRP A 377 0.06 3.18 14.65
C TRP A 377 0.89 2.05 14.05
N ARG A 378 2.12 1.91 14.55
CA ARG A 378 3.03 0.83 14.18
C ARG A 378 3.08 -0.24 15.27
N HIS A 379 3.02 -1.49 14.86
CA HIS A 379 3.14 -2.64 15.74
C HIS A 379 4.28 -3.55 15.25
N SER A 380 5.20 -3.89 16.14
CA SER A 380 6.32 -4.77 15.83
C SER A 380 6.04 -6.17 16.34
N THR A 381 6.14 -7.16 15.47
CA THR A 381 6.11 -8.59 15.80
C THR A 381 7.53 -9.17 15.71
N SER A 382 7.72 -10.42 16.11
CA SER A 382 9.02 -11.11 15.94
C SER A 382 9.43 -11.27 14.47
N ASP A 383 8.46 -11.37 13.55
CA ASP A 383 8.69 -11.55 12.11
C ASP A 383 8.94 -10.22 11.40
N ARG A 384 8.07 -9.22 11.64
CA ARG A 384 8.11 -7.93 10.92
C ARG A 384 7.35 -6.81 11.62
N GLN A 385 7.44 -5.60 11.07
CA GLN A 385 6.62 -4.45 11.46
C GLN A 385 5.31 -4.39 10.67
N TRP A 386 4.28 -3.82 11.29
CA TRP A 386 2.94 -3.65 10.76
C TRP A 386 2.45 -2.22 10.99
N GLU A 387 1.76 -1.66 10.02
CA GLU A 387 0.93 -0.46 10.15
C GLU A 387 -0.50 -0.93 10.42
N VAL A 388 -1.03 -0.61 11.59
CA VAL A 388 -2.36 -1.02 12.01
C VAL A 388 -3.29 0.19 11.97
N TYR A 389 -4.43 0.00 11.32
CA TYR A 389 -5.49 0.99 11.18
C TYR A 389 -6.68 0.50 11.99
N ARG A 390 -7.08 1.27 13.01
CA ARG A 390 -8.28 1.02 13.81
C ARG A 390 -9.35 2.02 13.47
N PHE A 391 -10.55 1.53 13.23
CA PHE A 391 -11.73 2.35 12.99
C PHE A 391 -12.82 1.93 13.95
N LEU A 392 -13.23 2.85 14.81
CA LEU A 392 -14.42 2.70 15.64
C LEU A 392 -15.62 3.13 14.79
N LEU A 393 -16.53 2.19 14.54
CA LEU A 393 -17.67 2.37 13.64
C LEU A 393 -18.90 2.78 14.46
N ASP A 394 -19.63 3.77 13.95
CA ASP A 394 -20.88 4.21 14.57
C ASP A 394 -22.04 3.30 14.14
N ASP A 395 -22.85 2.87 15.11
CA ASP A 395 -24.01 2.01 14.88
C ASP A 395 -25.18 2.86 14.40
N SER A 396 -25.27 3.05 13.09
CA SER A 396 -26.37 3.81 12.49
C SER A 396 -27.63 2.95 12.31
N CYS A 397 -28.81 3.55 12.46
CA CYS A 397 -30.10 2.90 12.21
C CYS A 397 -30.24 2.30 10.79
N GLU A 398 -29.44 2.77 9.82
CA GLU A 398 -29.43 2.30 8.43
C GLU A 398 -28.62 1.00 8.24
N PHE A 399 -27.66 0.73 9.13
CA PHE A 399 -26.80 -0.46 9.04
C PHE A 399 -26.50 -1.04 10.43
N PRO A 400 -27.37 -1.92 10.98
CA PRO A 400 -27.23 -2.42 12.34
C PRO A 400 -26.01 -3.34 12.48
N LEU A 401 -24.98 -2.84 13.17
CA LEU A 401 -23.69 -3.51 13.39
C LEU A 401 -23.81 -4.72 14.33
N ALA A 402 -24.95 -4.87 15.02
CA ALA A 402 -25.23 -5.99 15.92
C ALA A 402 -25.27 -7.37 15.21
N SER A 403 -25.56 -7.43 13.91
CA SER A 403 -25.68 -8.71 13.19
C SER A 403 -24.34 -9.23 12.66
N SER A 404 -24.08 -10.53 12.79
CA SER A 404 -22.88 -11.17 12.23
C SER A 404 -22.82 -11.07 10.70
N GLY A 405 -23.98 -11.02 10.03
CA GLY A 405 -24.09 -10.79 8.58
C GLY A 405 -23.58 -9.42 8.17
N ALA A 406 -23.98 -8.36 8.88
CA ALA A 406 -23.52 -6.98 8.63
C ALA A 406 -21.99 -6.87 8.80
N LYS A 407 -21.44 -7.47 9.86
CA LYS A 407 -19.99 -7.50 10.10
C LYS A 407 -19.21 -8.19 8.99
N ASN A 408 -19.69 -9.34 8.52
CA ASN A 408 -19.07 -10.04 7.40
C ASN A 408 -19.14 -9.21 6.11
N GLN A 409 -20.24 -8.49 5.87
CA GLN A 409 -20.38 -7.60 4.72
C GLN A 409 -19.37 -6.44 4.77
N ILE A 410 -19.10 -5.87 5.95
CA ILE A 410 -18.08 -4.83 6.14
C ILE A 410 -16.70 -5.37 5.77
N VAL A 411 -16.29 -6.48 6.39
CA VAL A 411 -14.97 -7.09 6.15
C VAL A 411 -14.80 -7.45 4.67
N ASP A 412 -15.81 -8.06 4.07
CA ASP A 412 -15.79 -8.47 2.67
C ASP A 412 -15.73 -7.25 1.73
N ARG A 413 -16.50 -6.18 1.98
CA ARG A 413 -16.44 -4.95 1.18
C ARG A 413 -15.09 -4.24 1.30
N VAL A 414 -14.58 -4.08 2.52
CA VAL A 414 -13.27 -3.46 2.77
C VAL A 414 -12.16 -4.26 2.08
N ARG A 415 -12.19 -5.59 2.20
CA ARG A 415 -11.23 -6.47 1.52
C ARG A 415 -11.31 -6.35 0.01
N ARG A 416 -12.51 -6.35 -0.59
CA ARG A 416 -12.67 -6.15 -2.04
C ARG A 416 -12.09 -4.82 -2.50
N THR A 417 -12.35 -3.73 -1.78
CA THR A 417 -11.82 -2.42 -2.14
C THR A 417 -10.29 -2.38 -2.06
N LEU A 418 -9.69 -2.94 -1.00
CA LEU A 418 -8.23 -3.04 -0.85
C LEU A 418 -7.59 -3.87 -1.98
N MET A 419 -8.28 -4.93 -2.42
CA MET A 419 -7.87 -5.82 -3.52
C MET A 419 -8.23 -5.29 -4.92
N GLY A 420 -8.99 -4.20 -5.02
CA GLY A 420 -9.44 -3.63 -6.30
C GLY A 420 -10.45 -4.50 -7.07
N TRP A 421 -11.39 -5.16 -6.37
CA TRP A 421 -12.41 -6.05 -6.93
C TRP A 421 -13.82 -5.48 -6.98
#